data_AF-A0A7W1M6A8-F1
#
_entry.id   AF-A0A7W1M6A8-F1
#
_cell.length_a   1.000
_cell.length_b   1.000
_cell.length_c   1.000
_cell.angle_alpha   90.00
_cell.angle_beta   90.00
_cell.angle_gamma   90.00
#
_symmetry.space_group_name_H-M   'P 1'
#
loop_
_entity.id
_entity.type
_entity.pdbx_description
1 polymer ?
#
loop_
_entity_poly.entity_id
_entity_poly.type
_entity_poly.pdbx_seq_one_letter_code
_entity_poly.pdbx_strand_id
1 'polypeptide(L)'
;VALSERERRGGERLAAVLAREGARELATIEHHQFSGASLALTADAYRDCGGLPVRAALEDEALEAALESLGIPIHRSRSVRVVTSARRDGRAPRGLARDLAHVDWRARRSYGAGEFPLERLLEAKSESIALVLPAREVAATIGPIAAVAVSLRDAGLLDELLVIDADSQDAGARVAAQAGVRVVQEDEIEPGLGPARGKGDAMWRALSVTESEIVAYADADTEDFGEHFLTGLLGPLVCDPAVALVKGFFRRPFREGATLLADGGGRVTELMARPLLNLHAPELAVFDQPLAGEVAARRELLERIPFATGYGVEIAMLIDAWRIVGLDGLAQVDLGVRQNRHQSLRELSAMSYAVLVAASNRLLGSDFADANAVGSLSLPPLPGTEQMESRRVPIEERPALCAYRAGRGAAGQPA
;
A
#
# COMPACT_ATOMS: atom_id res chain seq x y z
N VAL A 1 16.21 -3.85 -5.25
CA VAL A 1 15.93 -2.92 -6.37
C VAL A 1 16.72 -1.63 -6.24
N ALA A 2 16.49 -0.76 -5.24
CA ALA A 2 17.19 0.54 -5.14
C ALA A 2 18.73 0.44 -4.99
N LEU A 3 19.23 -0.45 -4.12
CA LEU A 3 20.69 -0.68 -4.01
C LEU A 3 21.26 -1.33 -5.27
N SER A 4 20.56 -2.32 -5.84
CA SER A 4 20.95 -2.96 -7.11
C SER A 4 21.03 -1.96 -8.26
N GLU A 5 20.13 -0.98 -8.30
CA GLU A 5 20.15 0.11 -9.27
C GLU A 5 21.34 1.06 -9.04
N ARG A 6 21.67 1.36 -7.77
CA ARG A 6 22.89 2.11 -7.44
C ARG A 6 24.15 1.36 -7.86
N GLU A 7 24.20 0.06 -7.63
CA GLU A 7 25.31 -0.81 -8.05
C GLU A 7 25.41 -0.86 -9.58
N ARG A 8 24.28 -1.02 -10.28
CA ARG A 8 24.20 -0.98 -11.74
C ARG A 8 24.73 0.34 -12.31
N ARG A 9 24.22 1.48 -11.82
CA ARG A 9 24.71 2.82 -12.20
C ARG A 9 26.21 2.98 -11.94
N GLY A 10 26.70 2.50 -10.80
CA GLY A 10 28.12 2.50 -10.47
C GLY A 10 28.95 1.65 -11.44
N GLY A 11 28.46 0.46 -11.81
CA GLY A 11 29.08 -0.44 -12.77
C GLY A 11 29.12 0.14 -14.19
N GLU A 12 28.03 0.75 -14.65
CA GLU A 12 27.94 1.42 -15.94
C GLU A 12 28.91 2.60 -16.03
N ARG A 13 29.00 3.40 -14.95
CA ARG A 13 29.96 4.49 -14.89
C ARG A 13 31.40 3.96 -14.90
N LEU A 14 31.69 2.90 -14.15
CA LEU A 14 33.02 2.27 -14.16
C LEU A 14 33.40 1.78 -15.57
N ALA A 15 32.49 1.12 -16.27
CA ALA A 15 32.72 0.67 -17.64
C ALA A 15 33.00 1.86 -18.59
N ALA A 16 32.24 2.95 -18.46
CA ALA A 16 32.45 4.15 -19.27
C ALA A 16 33.82 4.82 -19.03
N VAL A 17 34.28 4.90 -17.77
CA VAL A 17 35.60 5.47 -17.45
C VAL A 17 36.72 4.57 -18.00
N LEU A 18 36.62 3.25 -17.82
CA LEU A 18 37.58 2.28 -18.35
C LEU A 18 37.73 2.37 -19.87
N ALA A 19 36.62 2.60 -20.58
CA ALA A 19 36.61 2.77 -22.03
C ALA A 19 37.27 4.08 -22.48
N ARG A 20 37.10 5.18 -21.72
CA ARG A 20 37.67 6.50 -22.04
C ARG A 20 39.18 6.57 -21.78
N GLU A 21 39.66 5.98 -20.69
CA GLU A 21 41.05 6.10 -20.26
C GLU A 21 41.97 4.97 -20.76
N GLY A 22 41.43 4.00 -21.50
CA GLY A 22 42.19 2.98 -22.22
C GLY A 22 42.89 1.97 -21.33
N ALA A 23 42.20 1.42 -20.32
CA ALA A 23 42.71 0.39 -19.39
C ALA A 23 44.10 0.67 -18.81
N ARG A 24 44.48 1.96 -18.66
CA ARG A 24 45.66 2.36 -17.88
C ARG A 24 45.42 2.03 -16.40
N GLU A 25 46.51 1.92 -15.65
CA GLU A 25 46.52 1.46 -14.24
C GLU A 25 45.30 1.95 -13.44
N LEU A 26 44.65 1.06 -12.68
CA LEU A 26 43.47 1.34 -11.84
C LEU A 26 43.61 2.55 -10.89
N ALA A 27 44.85 3.00 -10.65
CA ALA A 27 45.19 4.16 -9.84
C ALA A 27 44.94 5.51 -10.53
N THR A 28 44.90 5.59 -11.86
CA THR A 28 44.72 6.85 -12.62
C THR A 28 43.28 7.13 -13.03
N ILE A 29 42.40 6.15 -12.84
CA ILE A 29 40.99 6.16 -13.25
C ILE A 29 40.19 7.18 -12.43
N GLU A 30 39.16 7.81 -13.00
CA GLU A 30 38.21 8.60 -12.21
C GLU A 30 37.37 7.75 -11.23
N HIS A 31 36.87 8.38 -10.15
CA HIS A 31 35.96 7.75 -9.21
C HIS A 31 34.58 7.53 -9.86
N HIS A 32 34.05 6.30 -9.75
CA HIS A 32 32.86 5.85 -10.48
C HIS A 32 31.58 5.88 -9.64
N GLN A 33 31.65 6.20 -8.34
CA GLN A 33 30.43 6.49 -7.59
C GLN A 33 29.93 7.91 -7.88
N PHE A 34 28.62 8.09 -7.77
CA PHE A 34 27.90 9.30 -8.13
C PHE A 34 27.33 10.07 -6.92
N SER A 35 27.57 9.59 -5.70
CA SER A 35 27.25 10.35 -4.49
C SER A 35 28.36 11.34 -4.14
N GLY A 36 28.05 12.63 -4.12
CA GLY A 36 28.97 13.73 -3.87
C GLY A 36 29.18 14.03 -2.39
N ALA A 37 29.55 13.03 -1.58
CA ALA A 37 29.74 13.20 -0.13
C ALA A 37 30.81 14.24 0.24
N SER A 38 31.72 14.57 -0.67
CA SER A 38 32.70 15.64 -0.52
C SER A 38 32.99 16.27 -1.88
N LEU A 39 32.91 17.59 -1.94
CA LEU A 39 33.10 18.39 -3.16
C LEU A 39 33.84 19.67 -2.82
N ALA A 40 34.67 20.14 -3.77
CA ALA A 40 35.36 21.42 -3.70
C ALA A 40 35.22 22.13 -5.04
N LEU A 41 34.94 23.43 -5.00
CA LEU A 41 34.78 24.28 -6.17
C LEU A 41 35.57 25.57 -5.96
N THR A 42 36.00 26.18 -7.07
CA THR A 42 36.45 27.57 -7.03
C THR A 42 35.25 28.48 -6.76
N ALA A 43 35.50 29.65 -6.15
CA ALA A 43 34.45 30.63 -5.89
C ALA A 43 33.79 31.12 -7.20
N ASP A 44 34.54 31.17 -8.30
CA ASP A 44 34.02 31.54 -9.61
C ASP A 44 33.07 30.48 -10.16
N ALA A 45 33.51 29.21 -10.20
CA ALA A 45 32.65 28.10 -10.65
C ALA A 45 31.36 28.00 -9.83
N TYR A 46 31.43 28.22 -8.51
CA TYR A 46 30.25 28.23 -7.64
C TYR A 46 29.30 29.39 -7.94
N ARG A 47 29.81 30.59 -8.26
CA ARG A 47 28.98 31.73 -8.66
C ARG A 47 28.37 31.54 -10.04
N ASP A 48 29.15 31.05 -10.99
CA ASP A 48 28.75 30.86 -12.38
C ASP A 48 27.66 29.78 -12.49
N CYS A 49 27.73 28.71 -11.68
CA CYS A 49 26.69 27.68 -11.65
C CYS A 49 25.44 28.06 -10.84
N GLY A 50 25.40 29.27 -10.25
CA GLY A 50 24.27 29.73 -9.44
C GLY A 50 24.24 29.17 -8.01
N GLY A 51 25.33 28.55 -7.56
CA GLY A 51 25.49 27.97 -6.22
C GLY A 51 24.84 26.60 -6.04
N LEU A 52 24.81 26.12 -4.79
CA LEU A 52 24.18 24.84 -4.45
C LEU A 52 22.64 24.97 -4.54
N PRO A 53 21.96 24.17 -5.36
CA PRO A 53 20.51 24.25 -5.51
C PRO A 53 19.79 23.93 -4.19
N VAL A 54 18.79 24.74 -3.83
CA VAL A 54 17.91 24.47 -2.68
C VAL A 54 16.96 23.34 -3.05
N ARG A 55 17.35 22.11 -2.70
CA ARG A 55 16.55 20.89 -2.92
C ARG A 55 16.40 20.12 -1.62
N ALA A 56 15.30 19.39 -1.49
CA ALA A 56 15.07 18.53 -0.34
C ALA A 56 16.04 17.31 -0.32
N ALA A 57 16.49 16.86 -1.49
CA ALA A 57 17.47 15.80 -1.66
C ALA A 57 18.14 15.91 -3.04
N LEU A 58 19.28 15.22 -3.21
CA LEU A 58 20.04 15.12 -4.46
C LEU A 58 20.53 16.49 -4.95
N GLU A 59 20.88 17.37 -4.00
CA GLU A 59 21.47 18.68 -4.23
C GLU A 59 22.87 18.59 -4.85
N ASP A 60 23.61 17.52 -4.53
CA ASP A 60 24.92 17.20 -5.08
C ASP A 60 24.84 16.81 -6.56
N GLU A 61 23.95 15.88 -6.92
CA GLU A 61 23.69 15.50 -8.31
C GLU A 61 23.17 16.72 -9.13
N ALA A 62 22.38 17.60 -8.50
CA ALA A 62 21.89 18.82 -9.15
C ALA A 62 23.00 19.86 -9.40
N LEU A 63 23.93 20.02 -8.44
CA LEU A 63 25.10 20.87 -8.61
C LEU A 63 26.03 20.32 -9.70
N GLU A 64 26.25 19.01 -9.74
CA GLU A 64 27.01 18.33 -10.79
C GLU A 64 26.42 18.62 -12.18
N ALA A 65 25.09 18.45 -12.33
CA ALA A 65 24.40 18.76 -13.58
C ALA A 65 24.49 20.25 -13.99
N ALA A 66 24.46 21.17 -13.01
CA ALA A 66 24.61 22.60 -13.27
C ALA A 66 26.01 22.93 -13.79
N LEU A 67 27.06 22.36 -13.19
CA LEU A 67 28.45 22.51 -13.64
C LEU A 67 28.64 21.92 -15.04
N GLU A 68 28.11 20.72 -15.29
CA GLU A 68 28.18 20.06 -16.60
C GLU A 68 27.47 20.87 -17.70
N SER A 69 26.32 21.48 -17.40
CA SER A 69 25.59 22.29 -18.39
C SER A 69 26.33 23.59 -18.79
N LEU A 70 27.24 24.07 -17.93
CA LEU A 70 28.11 25.21 -18.19
C LEU A 70 29.48 24.82 -18.78
N GLY A 71 29.70 23.51 -19.02
CA GLY A 71 31.00 23.01 -19.48
C GLY A 71 32.12 23.15 -18.47
N ILE A 72 31.80 23.31 -17.18
CA ILE A 72 32.79 23.37 -16.10
C ILE A 72 33.30 21.95 -15.85
N PRO A 73 34.61 21.67 -16.01
CA PRO A 73 35.14 20.33 -15.87
C PRO A 73 35.10 19.85 -14.41
N ILE A 74 34.64 18.63 -14.20
CA ILE A 74 34.54 17.99 -12.88
C ILE A 74 35.57 16.87 -12.81
N HIS A 75 36.59 17.05 -11.97
CA HIS A 75 37.58 16.01 -11.71
C HIS A 75 37.15 15.11 -10.54
N ARG A 76 37.10 13.79 -10.78
CA ARG A 76 36.69 12.80 -9.76
C ARG A 76 37.88 11.96 -9.31
N SER A 77 38.66 12.47 -8.36
CA SER A 77 39.86 11.77 -7.89
C SER A 77 39.53 10.46 -7.14
N ARG A 78 40.14 9.34 -7.55
CA ARG A 78 40.12 8.07 -6.80
C ARG A 78 40.97 8.05 -5.53
N SER A 79 41.89 9.01 -5.38
CA SER A 79 42.69 9.15 -4.18
C SER A 79 41.87 9.70 -3.01
N VAL A 80 40.78 10.42 -3.32
CA VAL A 80 39.82 10.90 -2.33
C VAL A 80 38.80 9.80 -2.08
N ARG A 81 38.90 9.16 -0.92
CA ARG A 81 37.96 8.13 -0.48
C ARG A 81 37.27 8.58 0.78
N VAL A 82 35.95 8.51 0.78
CA VAL A 82 35.12 8.84 1.94
C VAL A 82 34.36 7.58 2.34
N VAL A 83 34.38 7.27 3.62
CA VAL A 83 33.52 6.25 4.21
C VAL A 83 32.32 6.96 4.83
N THR A 84 31.12 6.63 4.36
CA THR A 84 29.89 7.14 4.95
C THR A 84 29.25 6.07 5.83
N SER A 85 28.55 6.49 6.88
CA SER A 85 27.80 5.59 7.75
C SER A 85 26.71 4.84 6.98
N ALA A 86 26.51 3.54 7.24
CA ALA A 86 25.34 2.78 6.79
C ALA A 86 24.07 3.12 7.60
N ARG A 87 23.89 4.40 7.95
CA ARG A 87 22.73 4.85 8.72
C ARG A 87 21.47 4.72 7.88
N ARG A 88 20.40 4.25 8.53
CA ARG A 88 19.05 4.14 7.95
C ARG A 88 18.21 5.39 8.25
N ASP A 89 18.58 6.14 9.29
CA ASP A 89 17.99 7.42 9.62
C ASP A 89 18.79 8.57 8.97
N GLY A 90 18.14 9.34 8.11
CA GLY A 90 18.75 10.41 7.33
C GLY A 90 17.84 11.63 7.26
N ARG A 91 18.46 12.82 7.20
CA ARG A 91 17.73 14.10 7.14
C ARG A 91 17.03 14.36 5.81
N ALA A 92 17.59 13.84 4.72
CA ALA A 92 17.01 13.98 3.39
C ALA A 92 15.93 12.90 3.18
N PRO A 93 14.78 13.24 2.59
CA PRO A 93 13.69 12.29 2.36
C PRO A 93 14.06 11.21 1.32
N ARG A 94 15.12 11.42 0.53
CA ARG A 94 15.66 10.48 -0.46
C ARG A 94 17.19 10.40 -0.35
N GLY A 95 17.78 9.39 -0.97
CA GLY A 95 19.23 9.15 -0.97
C GLY A 95 19.60 7.85 -0.27
N LEU A 96 20.90 7.63 -0.06
CA LEU A 96 21.43 6.33 0.39
C LEU A 96 20.82 5.86 1.72
N ALA A 97 20.62 6.74 2.71
CA ALA A 97 20.03 6.34 3.99
C ALA A 97 18.60 5.80 3.83
N ARG A 98 17.79 6.45 2.96
CA ARG A 98 16.44 6.00 2.62
C ARG A 98 16.47 4.67 1.87
N ASP A 99 17.36 4.53 0.89
CA ASP A 99 17.51 3.29 0.13
C ASP A 99 17.89 2.11 1.04
N LEU A 100 18.80 2.35 2.00
CA LEU A 100 19.17 1.37 3.03
C LEU A 100 18.01 1.04 3.96
N ALA A 101 17.24 2.04 4.42
CA ALA A 101 16.06 1.83 5.26
C ALA A 101 15.00 0.98 4.55
N HIS A 102 14.75 1.23 3.26
CA HIS A 102 13.78 0.45 2.48
C HIS A 102 14.21 -1.00 2.28
N VAL A 103 15.50 -1.24 1.99
CA VAL A 103 16.02 -2.60 1.83
C VAL A 103 15.98 -3.35 3.15
N ASP A 104 16.39 -2.71 4.24
CA ASP A 104 16.35 -3.29 5.58
C ASP A 104 14.91 -3.60 6.03
N TRP A 105 13.96 -2.68 5.82
CA TRP A 105 12.56 -2.93 6.12
C TRP A 105 12.03 -4.12 5.30
N ARG A 106 12.28 -4.15 3.98
CA ARG A 106 11.82 -5.27 3.14
C ARG A 106 12.39 -6.61 3.60
N ALA A 107 13.64 -6.64 4.04
CA ALA A 107 14.26 -7.86 4.56
C ALA A 107 13.63 -8.35 5.87
N ARG A 108 13.11 -7.44 6.71
CA ARG A 108 12.54 -7.76 8.03
C ARG A 108 11.02 -7.86 8.06
N ARG A 109 10.33 -7.26 7.08
CA ARG A 109 8.88 -7.01 7.09
C ARG A 109 8.18 -7.41 5.81
N SER A 110 8.87 -8.06 4.87
CA SER A 110 8.25 -8.75 3.73
C SER A 110 8.44 -10.24 3.88
N TYR A 111 7.34 -10.99 3.86
CA TYR A 111 7.31 -12.43 4.06
C TYR A 111 6.72 -13.14 2.85
N GLY A 112 6.92 -14.44 2.74
CA GLY A 112 6.14 -15.34 1.89
C GLY A 112 5.11 -16.10 2.71
N ALA A 113 3.93 -16.36 2.12
CA ALA A 113 2.87 -17.09 2.81
C ALA A 113 3.31 -18.48 3.33
N GLY A 114 4.24 -19.14 2.64
CA GLY A 114 4.79 -20.45 3.05
C GLY A 114 5.62 -20.44 4.34
N GLU A 115 5.97 -19.26 4.88
CA GLU A 115 6.68 -19.14 6.17
C GLU A 115 5.76 -19.39 7.38
N PHE A 116 4.45 -19.44 7.14
CA PHE A 116 3.39 -19.50 8.15
C PHE A 116 2.47 -20.72 7.92
N PRO A 117 2.98 -21.96 8.07
CA PRO A 117 2.12 -23.14 8.04
C PRO A 117 1.12 -23.12 9.19
N LEU A 118 -0.05 -23.72 8.99
CA LEU A 118 -1.17 -23.69 9.95
C LEU A 118 -0.75 -24.15 11.35
N GLU A 119 0.04 -25.23 11.46
CA GLU A 119 0.45 -25.78 12.75
C GLU A 119 1.23 -24.76 13.58
N ARG A 120 2.15 -24.03 12.94
CA ARG A 120 2.92 -22.97 13.59
C ARG A 120 2.00 -21.85 14.10
N LEU A 121 0.98 -21.50 13.32
CA LEU A 121 0.04 -20.46 13.73
C LEU A 121 -0.83 -20.91 14.90
N LEU A 122 -1.31 -22.15 14.90
CA LEU A 122 -2.08 -22.72 16.01
C LEU A 122 -1.24 -22.78 17.30
N GLU A 123 0.05 -23.10 17.21
CA GLU A 123 0.96 -23.08 18.36
C GLU A 123 1.25 -21.67 18.90
N ALA A 124 1.34 -20.69 18.01
CA ALA A 124 1.69 -19.31 18.37
C ALA A 124 0.48 -18.43 18.73
N LYS A 125 -0.74 -18.81 18.30
CA LYS A 125 -1.95 -18.02 18.49
C LYS A 125 -2.20 -17.77 19.97
N SER A 126 -2.28 -16.50 20.34
CA SER A 126 -2.63 -16.02 21.68
C SER A 126 -3.79 -15.03 21.69
N GLU A 127 -4.05 -14.39 20.55
CA GLU A 127 -5.12 -13.43 20.34
C GLU A 127 -6.25 -14.05 19.52
N SER A 128 -7.48 -13.60 19.77
CA SER A 128 -8.66 -13.94 18.96
C SER A 128 -8.61 -13.31 17.56
N ILE A 129 -9.09 -14.02 16.53
CA ILE A 129 -9.00 -13.62 15.12
C ILE A 129 -10.38 -13.64 14.45
N ALA A 130 -10.79 -12.49 13.91
CA ALA A 130 -11.93 -12.34 13.02
C ALA A 130 -11.49 -12.31 11.56
N LEU A 131 -12.19 -13.04 10.70
CA LEU A 131 -12.16 -12.85 9.25
C LEU A 131 -13.47 -12.22 8.78
N VAL A 132 -13.34 -11.10 8.07
CA VAL A 132 -14.43 -10.37 7.43
C VAL A 132 -14.26 -10.46 5.91
N LEU A 133 -15.33 -10.85 5.23
CA LEU A 133 -15.41 -10.93 3.78
C LEU A 133 -16.46 -9.92 3.28
N PRO A 134 -16.07 -8.70 2.88
CA PRO A 134 -16.98 -7.78 2.19
C PRO A 134 -17.38 -8.39 0.85
N ALA A 135 -18.68 -8.52 0.59
CA ALA A 135 -19.22 -9.25 -0.53
C ALA A 135 -20.23 -8.42 -1.32
N ARG A 136 -20.05 -8.40 -2.65
CA ARG A 136 -21.03 -7.86 -3.60
C ARG A 136 -20.97 -8.64 -4.90
N GLU A 137 -22.04 -9.36 -5.21
CA GLU A 137 -22.17 -10.13 -6.47
C GLU A 137 -21.02 -11.15 -6.70
N VAL A 138 -20.75 -11.95 -5.67
CA VAL A 138 -19.62 -12.89 -5.56
C VAL A 138 -20.03 -14.36 -5.56
N ALA A 139 -21.23 -14.71 -6.04
CA ALA A 139 -21.72 -16.09 -6.03
C ALA A 139 -20.77 -17.11 -6.69
N ALA A 140 -19.96 -16.67 -7.65
CA ALA A 140 -19.01 -17.53 -8.37
C ALA A 140 -17.76 -17.89 -7.55
N THR A 141 -17.37 -17.08 -6.55
CA THR A 141 -16.08 -17.16 -5.86
C THR A 141 -16.23 -17.41 -4.37
N ILE A 142 -17.33 -16.95 -3.75
CA ILE A 142 -17.49 -17.00 -2.29
C ILE A 142 -17.55 -18.43 -1.73
N GLY A 143 -18.06 -19.40 -2.48
CA GLY A 143 -18.17 -20.79 -2.01
C GLY A 143 -16.82 -21.42 -1.64
N PRO A 144 -15.86 -21.51 -2.57
CA PRO A 144 -14.50 -21.97 -2.27
C PRO A 144 -13.80 -21.17 -1.16
N ILE A 145 -13.93 -19.84 -1.15
CA ILE A 145 -13.35 -18.98 -0.11
C ILE A 145 -13.93 -19.33 1.26
N ALA A 146 -15.26 -19.46 1.36
CA ALA A 146 -15.95 -19.81 2.58
C ALA A 146 -15.54 -21.20 3.09
N ALA A 147 -15.35 -22.18 2.20
CA ALA A 147 -14.90 -23.51 2.58
C ALA A 147 -13.49 -23.48 3.22
N VAL A 148 -12.56 -22.72 2.66
CA VAL A 148 -11.21 -22.52 3.24
C VAL A 148 -11.32 -21.84 4.61
N ALA A 149 -12.08 -20.75 4.71
CA ALA A 149 -12.25 -20.01 5.96
C ALA A 149 -12.89 -20.87 7.06
N VAL A 150 -13.91 -21.66 6.72
CA VAL A 150 -14.57 -22.61 7.63
C VAL A 150 -13.60 -23.68 8.09
N SER A 151 -12.78 -24.24 7.20
CA SER A 151 -11.74 -25.21 7.58
C SER A 151 -10.74 -24.62 8.59
N LEU A 152 -10.33 -23.35 8.41
CA LEU A 152 -9.41 -22.67 9.32
C LEU A 152 -10.06 -22.31 10.66
N ARG A 153 -11.34 -21.98 10.67
CA ARG A 153 -12.13 -21.82 11.90
C ARG A 153 -12.23 -23.13 12.66
N ASP A 154 -12.59 -24.21 11.97
CA ASP A 154 -12.78 -25.53 12.58
C ASP A 154 -11.44 -26.11 13.09
N ALA A 155 -10.31 -25.71 12.50
CA ALA A 155 -8.96 -26.00 13.00
C ALA A 155 -8.55 -25.13 14.21
N GLY A 156 -9.31 -24.10 14.57
CA GLY A 156 -9.06 -23.21 15.71
C GLY A 156 -8.27 -21.94 15.39
N LEU A 157 -7.94 -21.67 14.12
CA LEU A 157 -7.21 -20.45 13.75
C LEU A 157 -8.13 -19.22 13.80
N LEU A 158 -9.33 -19.30 13.23
CA LEU A 158 -10.31 -18.21 13.22
C LEU A 158 -11.36 -18.41 14.33
N ASP A 159 -11.70 -17.34 15.05
CA ASP A 159 -12.72 -17.33 16.10
C ASP A 159 -14.03 -16.72 15.62
N GLU A 160 -13.93 -15.71 14.75
CA GLU A 160 -15.08 -15.05 14.11
C GLU A 160 -14.96 -15.12 12.59
N LEU A 161 -16.06 -15.43 11.91
CA LEU A 161 -16.10 -15.52 10.45
C LEU A 161 -17.40 -14.90 9.93
N LEU A 162 -17.27 -13.76 9.26
CA LEU A 162 -18.39 -12.96 8.77
C LEU A 162 -18.26 -12.67 7.27
N VAL A 163 -19.39 -12.77 6.58
CA VAL A 163 -19.60 -12.13 5.28
C VAL A 163 -20.47 -10.90 5.51
N ILE A 164 -20.01 -9.77 5.02
CA ILE A 164 -20.79 -8.52 5.02
C ILE A 164 -21.30 -8.32 3.61
N ASP A 165 -22.59 -8.63 3.42
CA ASP A 165 -23.24 -8.60 2.12
C ASP A 165 -23.77 -7.20 1.81
N ALA A 166 -23.43 -6.70 0.62
CA ALA A 166 -23.83 -5.39 0.12
C ALA A 166 -25.11 -5.45 -0.71
N ASP A 167 -26.16 -6.07 -0.14
CA ASP A 167 -27.46 -6.33 -0.78
C ASP A 167 -27.31 -7.02 -2.15
N SER A 168 -26.51 -8.10 -2.19
CA SER A 168 -26.26 -8.83 -3.43
C SER A 168 -27.54 -9.46 -3.95
N GLN A 169 -27.78 -9.31 -5.25
CA GLN A 169 -28.95 -9.88 -5.92
C GLN A 169 -28.68 -11.30 -6.43
N ASP A 170 -27.41 -11.70 -6.50
CA ASP A 170 -27.02 -13.08 -6.80
C ASP A 170 -27.17 -14.04 -5.60
N ALA A 171 -26.73 -15.28 -5.81
CA ALA A 171 -26.82 -16.32 -4.78
C ALA A 171 -25.71 -16.24 -3.71
N GLY A 172 -24.84 -15.24 -3.72
CA GLY A 172 -23.60 -15.19 -2.94
C GLY A 172 -23.84 -15.29 -1.43
N ALA A 173 -24.76 -14.49 -0.90
CA ALA A 173 -25.16 -14.55 0.50
C ALA A 173 -25.64 -15.95 0.91
N ARG A 174 -26.51 -16.57 0.09
CA ARG A 174 -27.02 -17.93 0.36
C ARG A 174 -25.90 -18.97 0.32
N VAL A 175 -24.98 -18.87 -0.64
CA VAL A 175 -23.84 -19.79 -0.77
C VAL A 175 -22.92 -19.70 0.45
N ALA A 176 -22.61 -18.49 0.92
CA ALA A 176 -21.82 -18.29 2.14
C ALA A 176 -22.51 -18.87 3.38
N ALA A 177 -23.81 -18.61 3.56
CA ALA A 177 -24.58 -19.14 4.68
C ALA A 177 -24.62 -20.68 4.67
N GLN A 178 -24.79 -21.30 3.49
CA GLN A 178 -24.77 -22.75 3.34
C GLN A 178 -23.41 -23.37 3.64
N ALA A 179 -22.31 -22.65 3.41
CA ALA A 179 -20.98 -23.06 3.81
C ALA A 179 -20.75 -22.96 5.33
N GLY A 180 -21.68 -22.36 6.09
CA GLY A 180 -21.56 -22.20 7.54
C GLY A 180 -20.87 -20.90 7.96
N VAL A 181 -20.88 -19.89 7.09
CA VAL A 181 -20.41 -18.53 7.42
C VAL A 181 -21.58 -17.67 7.91
N ARG A 182 -21.35 -16.84 8.92
CA ARG A 182 -22.34 -15.84 9.35
C ARG A 182 -22.43 -14.75 8.29
N VAL A 183 -23.59 -14.57 7.69
CA VAL A 183 -23.85 -13.49 6.73
C VAL A 183 -24.63 -12.38 7.42
N VAL A 184 -24.19 -11.15 7.27
CA VAL A 184 -24.85 -9.95 7.81
C VAL A 184 -25.00 -8.93 6.69
N GLN A 185 -26.16 -8.31 6.58
CA GLN A 185 -26.37 -7.24 5.60
C GLN A 185 -25.71 -5.96 6.09
N GLU A 186 -24.99 -5.26 5.22
CA GLU A 186 -24.25 -4.04 5.61
C GLU A 186 -25.17 -2.94 6.18
N ASP A 187 -26.41 -2.86 5.68
CA ASP A 187 -27.42 -1.88 6.11
C ASP A 187 -28.09 -2.22 7.45
N GLU A 188 -28.01 -3.47 7.90
CA GLU A 188 -28.51 -3.89 9.22
C GLU A 188 -27.56 -3.48 10.35
N ILE A 189 -26.29 -3.23 10.03
CA ILE A 189 -25.28 -2.82 10.99
C ILE A 189 -25.29 -1.30 11.10
N GLU A 190 -25.48 -0.75 12.30
CA GLU A 190 -25.54 0.71 12.52
C GLU A 190 -26.59 1.42 11.63
N PRO A 191 -27.87 1.01 11.66
CA PRO A 191 -28.90 1.53 10.76
C PRO A 191 -29.13 3.05 10.90
N GLY A 192 -28.80 3.63 12.06
CA GLY A 192 -28.87 5.07 12.30
C GLY A 192 -27.91 5.90 11.42
N LEU A 193 -26.95 5.27 10.74
CA LEU A 193 -26.02 5.92 9.82
C LEU A 193 -26.53 5.96 8.36
N GLY A 194 -27.75 5.47 8.12
CA GLY A 194 -28.31 5.28 6.79
C GLY A 194 -27.64 4.14 6.01
N PRO A 195 -27.94 4.02 4.70
CA PRO A 195 -27.39 2.98 3.86
C PRO A 195 -25.85 3.02 3.79
N ALA A 196 -25.24 1.86 3.64
CA ALA A 196 -23.81 1.70 3.47
C ALA A 196 -23.33 2.31 2.15
N ARG A 197 -22.12 2.86 2.18
CA ARG A 197 -21.55 3.66 1.09
C ARG A 197 -20.31 3.03 0.48
N GLY A 198 -20.42 1.76 0.11
CA GLY A 198 -19.35 1.01 -0.53
C GLY A 198 -18.44 0.27 0.45
N LYS A 199 -17.36 -0.30 -0.10
CA LYS A 199 -16.53 -1.31 0.57
C LYS A 199 -16.00 -0.88 1.94
N GLY A 200 -15.47 0.32 2.05
CA GLY A 200 -14.89 0.79 3.31
C GLY A 200 -15.92 1.06 4.41
N ASP A 201 -17.14 1.45 4.04
CA ASP A 201 -18.26 1.54 5.00
C ASP A 201 -18.64 0.14 5.50
N ALA A 202 -18.73 -0.84 4.60
CA ALA A 202 -18.95 -2.24 4.96
C ALA A 202 -17.87 -2.77 5.93
N MET A 203 -16.59 -2.46 5.65
CA MET A 203 -15.47 -2.84 6.52
C MET A 203 -15.55 -2.17 7.91
N TRP A 204 -15.90 -0.89 7.96
CA TRP A 204 -16.06 -0.15 9.22
C TRP A 204 -17.22 -0.67 10.06
N ARG A 205 -18.36 -0.96 9.41
CA ARG A 205 -19.53 -1.59 10.05
C ARG A 205 -19.19 -2.98 10.56
N ALA A 206 -18.45 -3.79 9.80
CA ALA A 206 -17.97 -5.08 10.26
C ALA A 206 -17.14 -4.97 11.56
N LEU A 207 -16.29 -3.94 11.67
CA LEU A 207 -15.49 -3.70 12.87
C LEU A 207 -16.35 -3.43 14.10
N SER A 208 -17.53 -2.81 13.93
CA SER A 208 -18.43 -2.47 15.04
C SER A 208 -19.18 -3.67 15.62
N VAL A 209 -19.29 -4.78 14.85
CA VAL A 209 -20.00 -6.01 15.22
C VAL A 209 -19.10 -7.23 15.42
N THR A 210 -17.78 -7.04 15.29
CA THR A 210 -16.76 -8.04 15.63
C THR A 210 -16.13 -7.69 16.98
N GLU A 211 -15.58 -8.70 17.67
CA GLU A 211 -14.97 -8.51 19.00
C GLU A 211 -13.49 -8.95 19.05
N SER A 212 -13.04 -9.75 18.09
CA SER A 212 -11.70 -10.34 18.05
C SER A 212 -10.57 -9.31 18.03
N GLU A 213 -9.44 -9.66 18.66
CA GLU A 213 -8.26 -8.80 18.84
C GLU A 213 -7.49 -8.55 17.54
N ILE A 214 -7.51 -9.50 16.61
CA ILE A 214 -7.03 -9.36 15.23
C ILE A 214 -8.22 -9.41 14.28
N VAL A 215 -8.26 -8.49 13.32
CA VAL A 215 -9.29 -8.48 12.27
C VAL A 215 -8.60 -8.54 10.91
N ALA A 216 -8.95 -9.56 10.14
CA ALA A 216 -8.55 -9.73 8.75
C ALA A 216 -9.72 -9.41 7.82
N TYR A 217 -9.42 -8.68 6.75
CA TYR A 217 -10.29 -8.45 5.61
C TYR A 217 -9.69 -9.13 4.40
N ALA A 218 -10.50 -9.88 3.66
CA ALA A 218 -10.10 -10.48 2.39
C ALA A 218 -11.20 -10.27 1.33
N ASP A 219 -10.81 -10.11 0.07
CA ASP A 219 -11.77 -9.91 -0.99
C ASP A 219 -12.52 -11.21 -1.30
N ALA A 220 -13.84 -11.14 -1.35
CA ALA A 220 -14.72 -12.27 -1.67
C ALA A 220 -14.75 -12.64 -3.18
N ASP A 221 -13.98 -11.94 -4.02
CA ASP A 221 -13.95 -12.11 -5.49
C ASP A 221 -12.68 -12.81 -6.00
N THR A 222 -11.87 -13.36 -5.11
CA THR A 222 -10.59 -13.99 -5.45
C THR A 222 -10.80 -15.40 -6.01
N GLU A 223 -10.32 -15.63 -7.23
CA GLU A 223 -10.22 -16.96 -7.84
C GLU A 223 -9.02 -17.74 -7.24
N ASP A 224 -9.11 -19.08 -7.24
CA ASP A 224 -8.07 -19.98 -6.72
C ASP A 224 -7.63 -19.67 -5.27
N PHE A 225 -8.57 -19.22 -4.44
CA PHE A 225 -8.30 -18.87 -3.04
C PHE A 225 -7.88 -20.09 -2.22
N GLY A 226 -6.61 -20.10 -1.78
CA GLY A 226 -6.05 -21.18 -0.97
C GLY A 226 -5.81 -20.76 0.48
N GLU A 227 -5.58 -21.75 1.34
CA GLU A 227 -5.29 -21.56 2.78
C GLU A 227 -4.19 -20.52 3.04
N HIS A 228 -3.13 -20.55 2.20
CA HIS A 228 -1.99 -19.64 2.26
C HIS A 228 -2.34 -18.15 2.19
N PHE A 229 -3.51 -17.78 1.63
CA PHE A 229 -3.98 -16.39 1.66
C PHE A 229 -4.22 -15.92 3.09
N LEU A 230 -4.87 -16.76 3.91
CA LEU A 230 -5.24 -16.40 5.27
C LEU A 230 -4.10 -16.67 6.25
N THR A 231 -3.44 -17.82 6.16
CA THR A 231 -2.29 -18.12 7.04
C THR A 231 -1.13 -17.16 6.80
N GLY A 232 -0.86 -16.81 5.53
CA GLY A 232 0.14 -15.80 5.19
C GLY A 232 -0.22 -14.41 5.73
N LEU A 233 -1.47 -13.97 5.55
CA LEU A 233 -1.94 -12.65 6.00
C LEU A 233 -1.92 -12.50 7.54
N LEU A 234 -2.28 -13.56 8.26
CA LEU A 234 -2.31 -13.58 9.72
C LEU A 234 -0.94 -13.82 10.35
N GLY A 235 -0.05 -14.51 9.64
CA GLY A 235 1.21 -15.01 10.17
C GLY A 235 2.09 -13.98 10.89
N PRO A 236 2.39 -12.82 10.27
CA PRO A 236 3.20 -11.80 10.92
C PRO A 236 2.55 -11.23 12.19
N LEU A 237 1.22 -11.13 12.26
CA LEU A 237 0.51 -10.65 13.46
C LEU A 237 0.54 -11.69 14.58
N VAL A 238 0.32 -12.95 14.24
CA VAL A 238 0.33 -14.06 15.21
C VAL A 238 1.74 -14.31 15.76
N CYS A 239 2.76 -14.17 14.93
CA CYS A 239 4.14 -14.51 15.29
C CYS A 239 4.99 -13.33 15.80
N ASP A 240 4.58 -12.07 15.58
CA ASP A 240 5.33 -10.88 16.02
C ASP A 240 4.38 -9.83 16.63
N PRO A 241 4.40 -9.63 17.97
CA PRO A 241 3.55 -8.63 18.62
C PRO A 241 3.88 -7.19 18.21
N ALA A 242 5.05 -6.92 17.65
CA ALA A 242 5.42 -5.59 17.16
C ALA A 242 4.74 -5.23 15.82
N VAL A 243 4.21 -6.21 15.08
CA VAL A 243 3.43 -5.96 13.86
C VAL A 243 1.99 -5.61 14.26
N ALA A 244 1.46 -4.53 13.71
CA ALA A 244 0.11 -4.05 13.95
C ALA A 244 -0.78 -4.08 12.70
N LEU A 245 -0.21 -4.07 11.50
CA LEU A 245 -0.93 -4.21 10.23
C LEU A 245 -0.09 -4.96 9.18
N VAL A 246 -0.75 -5.85 8.44
CA VAL A 246 -0.17 -6.66 7.35
C VAL A 246 -0.96 -6.41 6.07
N LYS A 247 -0.26 -6.14 4.97
CA LYS A 247 -0.83 -6.09 3.61
C LYS A 247 -0.47 -7.36 2.83
N GLY A 248 -1.46 -8.00 2.22
CA GLY A 248 -1.20 -8.99 1.19
C GLY A 248 -0.68 -8.34 -0.09
N PHE A 249 0.20 -9.01 -0.81
CA PHE A 249 0.53 -8.67 -2.19
C PHE A 249 0.59 -9.91 -3.06
N PHE A 250 0.44 -9.71 -4.37
CA PHE A 250 0.33 -10.78 -5.35
C PHE A 250 1.09 -10.38 -6.61
N ARG A 251 1.55 -11.41 -7.33
CA ARG A 251 1.92 -11.28 -8.73
C ARG A 251 0.65 -11.30 -9.58
N ARG A 252 0.58 -10.36 -10.54
CA ARG A 252 -0.56 -10.18 -11.44
C ARG A 252 -0.09 -10.38 -12.87
N PRO A 253 -0.02 -11.64 -13.36
CA PRO A 253 0.32 -11.90 -14.74
C PRO A 253 -0.76 -11.30 -15.66
N PHE A 254 -0.36 -10.43 -16.58
CA PHE A 254 -1.27 -9.83 -17.56
C PHE A 254 -1.26 -10.67 -18.83
N ARG A 255 -2.42 -11.14 -19.28
CA ARG A 255 -2.56 -11.82 -20.58
C ARG A 255 -2.98 -10.82 -21.64
N GLU A 256 -2.10 -10.56 -22.61
CA GLU A 256 -2.42 -9.84 -23.83
C GLU A 256 -2.41 -10.82 -25.01
N GLY A 257 -3.58 -11.30 -25.42
CA GLY A 257 -3.68 -12.36 -26.43
C GLY A 257 -3.01 -13.65 -25.98
N ALA A 258 -2.00 -14.12 -26.73
CA ALA A 258 -1.20 -15.31 -26.39
C ALA A 258 0.00 -15.00 -25.48
N THR A 259 0.28 -13.73 -25.19
CA THR A 259 1.48 -13.30 -24.44
C THR A 259 1.13 -13.08 -22.98
N LEU A 260 1.84 -13.78 -22.09
CA LEU A 260 1.82 -13.52 -20.64
C LEU A 260 2.90 -12.47 -20.35
N LEU A 261 2.51 -11.22 -20.08
CA LEU A 261 3.41 -10.22 -19.54
C LEU A 261 3.53 -10.45 -18.03
N ALA A 262 4.77 -10.65 -17.59
CA ALA A 262 5.08 -10.73 -16.17
C ALA A 262 4.79 -9.37 -15.51
N ASP A 263 3.91 -9.38 -14.51
CA ASP A 263 3.65 -8.28 -13.58
C ASP A 263 3.12 -6.97 -14.18
N GLY A 264 1.85 -6.97 -14.59
CA GLY A 264 1.13 -5.74 -15.01
C GLY A 264 0.61 -4.87 -13.86
N GLY A 265 0.68 -5.34 -12.61
CA GLY A 265 0.11 -4.66 -11.45
C GLY A 265 -1.38 -4.33 -11.61
N GLY A 266 -1.97 -3.63 -10.64
CA GLY A 266 -3.25 -2.95 -10.86
C GLY A 266 -3.02 -1.59 -11.51
N ARG A 267 -3.74 -1.24 -12.59
CA ARG A 267 -3.57 0.06 -13.28
C ARG A 267 -3.58 1.27 -12.32
N VAL A 268 -4.50 1.28 -11.36
CA VAL A 268 -4.58 2.36 -10.35
C VAL A 268 -3.43 2.30 -9.34
N THR A 269 -2.96 1.09 -8.99
CA THR A 269 -1.77 0.92 -8.15
C THR A 269 -0.54 1.52 -8.82
N GLU A 270 -0.27 1.13 -10.07
CA GLU A 270 0.96 1.48 -10.78
C GLU A 270 0.97 2.94 -11.27
N LEU A 271 -0.15 3.43 -11.80
CA LEU A 271 -0.20 4.75 -12.45
C LEU A 271 -0.60 5.89 -11.51
N MET A 272 -1.13 5.58 -10.32
CA MET A 272 -1.59 6.60 -9.39
C MET A 272 -1.06 6.40 -7.97
N ALA A 273 -1.39 5.28 -7.30
CA ALA A 273 -1.05 5.13 -5.88
C ALA A 273 0.47 5.12 -5.62
N ARG A 274 1.24 4.36 -6.41
CA ARG A 274 2.70 4.32 -6.28
C ARG A 274 3.37 5.68 -6.57
N PRO A 275 3.06 6.39 -7.68
CA PRO A 275 3.55 7.75 -7.89
C PRO A 275 3.20 8.70 -6.74
N LEU A 276 1.95 8.66 -6.26
CA LEU A 276 1.46 9.53 -5.18
C LEU A 276 2.23 9.28 -3.87
N LEU A 277 2.39 8.02 -3.48
CA LEU A 277 3.16 7.65 -2.28
C LEU A 277 4.63 8.02 -2.42
N ASN A 278 5.26 7.78 -3.57
CA ASN A 278 6.66 8.18 -3.79
C ASN A 278 6.87 9.69 -3.67
N LEU A 279 5.85 10.49 -4.02
CA LEU A 279 5.92 11.95 -3.94
C LEU A 279 5.69 12.46 -2.52
N HIS A 280 4.70 11.93 -1.80
CA HIS A 280 4.21 12.53 -0.55
C HIS A 280 4.48 11.71 0.72
N ALA A 281 4.71 10.40 0.60
CA ALA A 281 5.00 9.49 1.71
C ALA A 281 6.02 8.41 1.26
N PRO A 282 7.25 8.80 0.92
CA PRO A 282 8.23 7.91 0.31
C PRO A 282 8.58 6.68 1.17
N GLU A 283 8.40 6.75 2.50
CA GLU A 283 8.44 5.62 3.43
C GLU A 283 7.59 4.44 2.98
N LEU A 284 6.40 4.72 2.45
CA LEU A 284 5.41 3.73 2.03
C LEU A 284 5.67 3.18 0.62
N ALA A 285 6.69 3.68 -0.08
CA ALA A 285 7.08 3.15 -1.39
C ALA A 285 7.60 1.70 -1.31
N VAL A 286 7.85 1.19 -0.10
CA VAL A 286 8.24 -0.20 0.14
C VAL A 286 7.13 -1.20 -0.13
N PHE A 287 5.85 -0.82 -0.16
CA PHE A 287 4.74 -1.76 -0.35
C PHE A 287 4.54 -2.16 -1.81
N ASP A 288 4.35 -3.46 -2.05
CA ASP A 288 4.13 -4.00 -3.39
C ASP A 288 2.69 -3.80 -3.87
N GLN A 289 1.69 -3.86 -2.98
CA GLN A 289 0.29 -3.61 -3.33
C GLN A 289 -0.37 -2.73 -2.25
N PRO A 290 -0.14 -1.40 -2.26
CA PRO A 290 -0.75 -0.49 -1.28
C PRO A 290 -2.29 -0.49 -1.31
N LEU A 291 -2.89 -0.92 -2.42
CA LEU A 291 -4.34 -0.99 -2.62
C LEU A 291 -4.92 -2.43 -2.53
N ALA A 292 -4.16 -3.43 -2.05
CA ALA A 292 -4.68 -4.79 -1.93
C ALA A 292 -5.87 -4.85 -0.97
N GLY A 293 -6.92 -5.61 -1.28
CA GLY A 293 -8.04 -5.80 -0.35
C GLY A 293 -7.69 -6.67 0.86
N GLU A 294 -6.68 -7.53 0.71
CA GLU A 294 -6.16 -8.41 1.73
C GLU A 294 -5.34 -7.61 2.74
N VAL A 295 -5.93 -7.38 3.91
CA VAL A 295 -5.32 -6.65 5.01
C VAL A 295 -5.74 -7.28 6.33
N ALA A 296 -4.79 -7.47 7.24
CA ALA A 296 -5.10 -7.83 8.62
C ALA A 296 -4.44 -6.83 9.55
N ALA A 297 -5.09 -6.51 10.66
CA ALA A 297 -4.55 -5.60 11.64
C ALA A 297 -5.09 -5.90 13.04
N ARG A 298 -4.39 -5.40 14.04
CA ARG A 298 -4.89 -5.42 15.42
C ARG A 298 -6.09 -4.49 15.54
N ARG A 299 -7.12 -4.94 16.24
CA ARG A 299 -8.34 -4.18 16.54
C ARG A 299 -8.00 -2.81 17.11
N GLU A 300 -7.09 -2.74 18.08
CA GLU A 300 -6.72 -1.48 18.73
C GLU A 300 -6.31 -0.41 17.70
N LEU A 301 -5.56 -0.80 16.66
CA LEU A 301 -5.18 0.10 15.58
C LEU A 301 -6.40 0.49 14.72
N LEU A 302 -7.19 -0.50 14.29
CA LEU A 302 -8.36 -0.26 13.42
C LEU A 302 -9.40 0.64 14.09
N GLU A 303 -9.62 0.51 15.40
CA GLU A 303 -10.61 1.33 16.12
C GLU A 303 -10.18 2.80 16.27
N ARG A 304 -8.88 3.09 16.11
CA ARG A 304 -8.28 4.43 16.25
C ARG A 304 -8.16 5.20 14.93
N ILE A 305 -8.42 4.57 13.80
CA ILE A 305 -8.31 5.21 12.47
C ILE A 305 -9.70 5.42 11.84
N PRO A 306 -9.91 6.52 11.10
CA PRO A 306 -11.09 6.68 10.26
C PRO A 306 -11.05 5.73 9.05
N PHE A 307 -12.23 5.43 8.50
CA PHE A 307 -12.35 4.60 7.30
C PHE A 307 -12.96 5.43 6.17
N ALA A 308 -12.25 5.57 5.05
CA ALA A 308 -12.88 6.06 3.83
C ALA A 308 -13.97 5.08 3.39
N THR A 309 -15.15 5.57 3.01
CA THR A 309 -16.33 4.70 2.78
C THR A 309 -16.26 3.87 1.49
N GLY A 310 -15.62 4.41 0.44
CA GLY A 310 -15.47 3.74 -0.86
C GLY A 310 -14.13 3.01 -1.04
N TYR A 311 -13.66 2.96 -2.29
CA TYR A 311 -12.37 2.35 -2.68
C TYR A 311 -11.12 3.04 -2.12
N GLY A 312 -11.28 4.17 -1.42
CA GLY A 312 -10.16 4.83 -0.74
C GLY A 312 -9.71 4.15 0.55
N VAL A 313 -10.44 3.15 1.04
CA VAL A 313 -10.22 2.57 2.38
C VAL A 313 -8.85 1.94 2.55
N GLU A 314 -8.32 1.25 1.54
CA GLU A 314 -7.03 0.56 1.67
C GLU A 314 -5.85 1.54 1.76
N ILE A 315 -5.83 2.58 0.93
CA ILE A 315 -4.76 3.59 0.96
C ILE A 315 -4.85 4.44 2.22
N ALA A 316 -6.08 4.76 2.63
CA ALA A 316 -6.39 5.49 3.83
C ALA A 316 -5.83 4.77 5.06
N MET A 317 -6.23 3.50 5.21
CA MET A 317 -5.82 2.63 6.29
C MET A 317 -4.30 2.48 6.35
N LEU A 318 -3.61 2.32 5.21
CA LEU A 318 -2.16 2.21 5.17
C LEU A 318 -1.46 3.48 5.68
N ILE A 319 -1.91 4.66 5.23
CA ILE A 319 -1.31 5.93 5.63
C ILE A 319 -1.58 6.24 7.11
N ASP A 320 -2.81 5.99 7.59
CA ASP A 320 -3.16 6.23 8.99
C ASP A 320 -2.45 5.25 9.93
N ALA A 321 -2.36 3.97 9.56
CA ALA A 321 -1.58 2.99 10.30
C ALA A 321 -0.12 3.39 10.41
N TRP A 322 0.50 3.78 9.29
CA TRP A 322 1.88 4.26 9.28
C TRP A 322 2.12 5.45 10.21
N ARG A 323 1.18 6.40 10.27
CA ARG A 323 1.27 7.57 11.16
C ARG A 323 1.22 7.19 12.64
N ILE A 324 0.49 6.14 12.99
CA ILE A 324 0.30 5.72 14.38
C ILE A 324 1.43 4.79 14.84
N VAL A 325 1.78 3.77 14.05
CA VAL A 325 2.70 2.69 14.47
C VAL A 325 4.08 2.78 13.80
N GLY A 326 4.30 3.74 12.91
CA GLY A 326 5.53 3.84 12.13
C GLY A 326 5.66 2.70 11.12
N LEU A 327 6.71 2.75 10.31
CA LEU A 327 6.92 1.76 9.24
C LEU A 327 7.23 0.35 9.82
N ASP A 328 7.94 0.27 10.94
CA ASP A 328 8.31 -1.01 11.57
C ASP A 328 7.13 -1.76 12.21
N GLY A 329 6.01 -1.07 12.47
CA GLY A 329 4.75 -1.68 12.89
C GLY A 329 3.92 -2.26 11.73
N LEU A 330 4.38 -2.09 10.49
CA LEU A 330 3.72 -2.59 9.30
C LEU A 330 4.53 -3.75 8.68
N ALA A 331 3.82 -4.66 8.01
CA ALA A 331 4.40 -5.73 7.24
C ALA A 331 3.63 -5.99 5.94
N GLN A 332 4.24 -6.76 5.05
CA GLN A 332 3.58 -7.28 3.85
C GLN A 332 3.90 -8.77 3.63
N VAL A 333 3.03 -9.48 2.92
CA VAL A 333 3.20 -10.91 2.64
C VAL A 333 2.86 -11.24 1.18
N ASP A 334 3.71 -12.03 0.54
CA ASP A 334 3.47 -12.58 -0.80
C ASP A 334 2.45 -13.72 -0.68
N LEU A 335 1.25 -13.46 -1.19
CA LEU A 335 0.13 -14.40 -1.24
C LEU A 335 0.08 -15.14 -2.60
N GLY A 336 1.13 -15.05 -3.41
CA GLY A 336 1.26 -15.80 -4.66
C GLY A 336 0.66 -15.07 -5.86
N VAL A 337 -0.24 -15.74 -6.58
CA VAL A 337 -0.81 -15.24 -7.83
C VAL A 337 -2.29 -14.98 -7.62
N ARG A 338 -2.77 -13.82 -8.07
CA ARG A 338 -4.19 -13.46 -8.01
C ARG A 338 -4.69 -13.03 -9.39
N GLN A 339 -5.79 -13.65 -9.84
CA GLN A 339 -6.53 -13.22 -11.01
C GLN A 339 -7.78 -12.46 -10.55
N ASN A 340 -7.93 -11.23 -11.03
CA ASN A 340 -9.10 -10.40 -10.74
C ASN A 340 -9.89 -10.14 -12.03
N ARG A 341 -11.18 -9.92 -11.88
CA ARG A 341 -12.04 -9.45 -12.97
C ARG A 341 -11.50 -8.15 -13.56
N HIS A 342 -11.49 -8.07 -14.89
CA HIS A 342 -11.10 -6.85 -15.59
C HIS A 342 -12.18 -5.78 -15.42
N GLN A 343 -11.85 -4.68 -14.75
CA GLN A 343 -12.73 -3.50 -14.69
C GLN A 343 -12.55 -2.61 -15.92
N SER A 344 -13.63 -1.93 -16.32
CA SER A 344 -13.55 -0.92 -17.39
C SER A 344 -12.66 0.26 -16.98
N LEU A 345 -12.08 0.97 -17.94
CA LEU A 345 -11.28 2.17 -17.65
C LEU A 345 -12.09 3.25 -16.91
N ARG A 346 -13.40 3.33 -17.13
CA ARG A 346 -14.27 4.28 -16.42
C ARG A 346 -14.46 3.91 -14.96
N GLU A 347 -14.66 2.63 -14.64
CA GLU A 347 -14.69 2.16 -13.25
C GLU A 347 -13.37 2.46 -12.54
N LEU A 348 -12.24 2.21 -13.22
CA LEU A 348 -10.93 2.53 -12.67
C LEU A 348 -10.70 4.02 -12.49
N SER A 349 -11.27 4.88 -13.32
CA SER A 349 -11.19 6.34 -13.16
C SER A 349 -11.93 6.79 -11.89
N ALA A 350 -13.12 6.25 -11.64
CA ALA A 350 -13.88 6.49 -10.41
C ALA A 350 -13.13 5.97 -9.17
N MET A 351 -12.59 4.75 -9.24
CA MET A 351 -11.75 4.17 -8.19
C MET A 351 -10.51 5.02 -7.92
N SER A 352 -9.81 5.43 -8.97
CA SER A 352 -8.63 6.30 -8.87
C SER A 352 -8.97 7.64 -8.22
N TYR A 353 -10.12 8.23 -8.52
CA TYR A 353 -10.59 9.47 -7.89
C TYR A 353 -10.82 9.28 -6.39
N ALA A 354 -11.53 8.21 -5.98
CA ALA A 354 -11.76 7.91 -4.56
C ALA A 354 -10.44 7.72 -3.78
N VAL A 355 -9.51 6.94 -4.35
CA VAL A 355 -8.19 6.68 -3.75
C VAL A 355 -7.37 7.97 -3.67
N LEU A 356 -7.40 8.80 -4.70
CA LEU A 356 -6.67 10.09 -4.72
C LEU A 356 -7.21 11.05 -3.66
N VAL A 357 -8.53 11.18 -3.53
CA VAL A 357 -9.15 12.04 -2.51
C VAL A 357 -8.80 11.54 -1.10
N ALA A 358 -8.96 10.24 -0.82
CA ALA A 358 -8.66 9.67 0.49
C ALA A 358 -7.17 9.84 0.88
N ALA A 359 -6.25 9.62 -0.05
CA ALA A 359 -4.83 9.84 0.18
C ALA A 359 -4.49 11.32 0.33
N SER A 360 -5.07 12.20 -0.48
CA SER A 360 -4.84 13.65 -0.40
C SER A 360 -5.34 14.25 0.90
N ASN A 361 -6.49 13.79 1.41
CA ASN A 361 -7.02 14.22 2.71
C ASN A 361 -6.06 13.90 3.87
N ARG A 362 -5.26 12.85 3.72
CA ARG A 362 -4.23 12.51 4.68
C ARG A 362 -2.97 13.33 4.43
N LEU A 363 -2.46 13.32 3.20
CA LEU A 363 -1.12 13.81 2.86
C LEU A 363 -1.04 15.33 2.75
N LEU A 364 -2.13 16.01 2.38
CA LEU A 364 -2.19 17.46 2.17
C LEU A 364 -2.98 18.20 3.26
N GLY A 365 -3.77 17.49 4.06
CA GLY A 365 -4.53 18.03 5.20
C GLY A 365 -5.99 17.56 5.23
N SER A 366 -6.57 17.46 6.43
CA SER A 366 -7.91 16.90 6.68
C SER A 366 -9.06 17.65 5.99
N ASP A 367 -8.82 18.90 5.62
CA ASP A 367 -9.82 19.77 5.00
C ASP A 367 -9.70 19.74 3.47
N PHE A 368 -8.78 18.94 2.91
CA PHE A 368 -8.53 18.87 1.48
C PHE A 368 -9.79 18.45 0.72
N ALA A 369 -10.46 17.39 1.19
CA ALA A 369 -11.66 16.89 0.53
C ALA A 369 -12.77 17.94 0.55
N ASP A 370 -13.04 18.57 1.70
CA ASP A 370 -14.08 19.60 1.83
C ASP A 370 -13.82 20.82 0.95
N ALA A 371 -12.54 21.21 0.81
CA ALA A 371 -12.17 22.37 -0.01
C ALA A 371 -12.08 22.07 -1.52
N ASN A 372 -11.81 20.82 -1.93
CA ASN A 372 -11.40 20.52 -3.31
C ASN A 372 -12.20 19.40 -4.00
N ALA A 373 -12.98 18.60 -3.26
CA ALA A 373 -13.68 17.43 -3.77
C ALA A 373 -15.20 17.54 -3.57
N VAL A 374 -15.94 17.42 -4.67
CA VAL A 374 -17.42 17.49 -4.67
C VAL A 374 -18.10 16.12 -4.63
N GLY A 375 -17.33 15.04 -4.63
CA GLY A 375 -17.84 13.66 -4.63
C GLY A 375 -18.47 13.22 -5.95
N SER A 376 -18.27 13.97 -7.03
CA SER A 376 -18.71 13.61 -8.39
C SER A 376 -17.56 13.73 -9.38
N LEU A 377 -17.40 12.72 -10.23
CA LEU A 377 -16.42 12.68 -11.31
C LEU A 377 -17.13 12.87 -12.66
N SER A 378 -16.72 13.89 -13.41
CA SER A 378 -17.19 14.11 -14.77
C SER A 378 -16.32 13.33 -15.77
N LEU A 379 -16.95 12.49 -16.58
CA LEU A 379 -16.30 11.69 -17.61
C LEU A 379 -16.76 12.16 -19.01
N PRO A 380 -15.86 12.16 -20.01
CA PRO A 380 -16.20 12.57 -21.39
C PRO A 380 -17.33 11.70 -21.95
N PRO A 381 -18.10 12.15 -22.96
CA PRO A 381 -19.16 11.33 -23.57
C PRO A 381 -18.62 10.00 -24.14
N LEU A 382 -19.46 8.97 -24.18
CA LEU A 382 -19.15 7.75 -24.95
C LEU A 382 -19.26 8.00 -26.45
N PRO A 383 -18.57 7.20 -27.29
CA PRO A 383 -18.81 7.20 -28.73
C PRO A 383 -20.31 7.05 -29.03
N GLY A 384 -20.86 7.97 -29.83
CA GLY A 384 -22.30 8.00 -30.15
C GLY A 384 -23.19 8.71 -29.13
N THR A 385 -22.62 9.34 -28.11
CA THR A 385 -23.34 10.19 -27.14
C THR A 385 -22.76 11.60 -27.12
N GLU A 386 -23.59 12.59 -26.81
CA GLU A 386 -23.16 14.01 -26.70
C GLU A 386 -23.00 14.47 -25.24
N GLN A 387 -23.56 13.72 -24.28
CA GLN A 387 -23.61 14.14 -22.88
C GLN A 387 -22.43 13.58 -22.07
N MET A 388 -21.84 14.44 -21.25
CA MET A 388 -20.87 14.04 -20.22
C MET A 388 -21.56 13.13 -19.20
N GLU A 389 -20.86 12.09 -18.76
CA GLU A 389 -21.33 11.28 -17.63
C GLU A 389 -20.89 11.98 -16.33
N SER A 390 -21.83 12.25 -15.42
CA SER A 390 -21.51 12.64 -14.04
C SER A 390 -21.71 11.43 -13.14
N ARG A 391 -20.63 10.97 -12.54
CA ARG A 391 -20.61 9.78 -11.69
C ARG A 391 -20.40 10.17 -10.24
N ARG A 392 -21.33 9.80 -9.35
CA ARG A 392 -21.13 9.93 -7.90
C ARG A 392 -20.04 8.95 -7.47
N VAL A 393 -19.07 9.46 -6.71
CA VAL A 393 -18.00 8.66 -6.11
C VAL A 393 -18.05 8.87 -4.59
N PRO A 394 -18.26 7.82 -3.78
CA PRO A 394 -18.18 7.93 -2.33
C PRO A 394 -16.78 8.36 -1.91
N ILE A 395 -16.72 9.50 -1.22
CA ILE A 395 -15.48 10.10 -0.70
C ILE A 395 -15.60 10.47 0.78
N GLU A 396 -16.74 10.20 1.38
CA GLU A 396 -17.02 10.43 2.79
C GLU A 396 -16.21 9.46 3.66
N GLU A 397 -15.95 9.84 4.91
CA GLU A 397 -15.27 9.01 5.89
C GLU A 397 -16.18 8.64 7.06
N ARG A 398 -16.00 7.44 7.57
CA ARG A 398 -16.45 7.05 8.90
C ARG A 398 -15.40 7.47 9.92
N PRO A 399 -15.81 8.02 11.09
CA PRO A 399 -14.87 8.37 12.14
C PRO A 399 -14.19 7.12 12.70
N ALA A 400 -13.11 7.30 13.45
CA ALA A 400 -12.54 6.24 14.28
C ALA A 400 -13.64 5.59 15.15
N LEU A 401 -13.70 4.26 15.17
CA LEU A 401 -14.77 3.55 15.87
C LEU A 401 -14.79 3.88 17.37
N CYS A 402 -13.62 4.10 17.98
CA CYS A 402 -13.52 4.52 19.38
C CYS A 402 -14.20 5.88 19.62
N ALA A 403 -14.02 6.84 18.71
CA ALA A 403 -14.64 8.16 18.78
C ALA A 403 -16.16 8.06 18.55
N TYR A 404 -16.60 7.21 17.63
CA TYR A 404 -18.01 6.94 17.39
C TYR A 404 -18.73 6.36 18.62
N ARG A 405 -18.13 5.34 19.25
CA ARG A 405 -18.67 4.70 20.46
C ARG A 405 -18.71 5.68 21.64
N ALA A 406 -17.67 6.49 21.83
CA ALA A 406 -17.65 7.53 22.86
C ALA A 406 -18.79 8.55 22.67
N GLY A 407 -19.04 8.97 21.42
CA GLY A 407 -20.14 9.88 21.10
C GLY A 407 -21.53 9.31 21.41
N ARG A 408 -21.77 8.02 21.15
CA ARG A 408 -23.04 7.35 21.53
C ARG A 408 -23.19 7.20 23.04
N GLY A 409 -22.13 6.87 23.75
CA GLY A 409 -22.14 6.76 25.21
C GLY A 409 -22.54 8.07 25.89
N ALA A 410 -22.07 9.20 25.36
CA ALA A 410 -22.45 10.54 25.84
C ALA A 410 -23.90 10.92 25.51
N ALA A 411 -24.43 10.50 24.35
CA ALA A 411 -25.82 10.77 23.94
C ALA A 411 -26.87 9.87 24.66
N GLY A 412 -26.43 8.78 25.30
CA GLY A 412 -27.29 7.80 25.97
C GLY A 412 -27.47 7.99 27.48
N GLN A 413 -26.88 9.02 28.11
CA GLN A 413 -27.15 9.35 29.51
C GLN A 413 -28.40 10.24 29.59
N PRO A 414 -29.49 9.80 30.26
CA PRO A 414 -30.63 10.67 30.51
C PRO A 414 -30.19 11.81 31.46
N ALA A 415 -30.61 13.04 31.12
CA ALA A 415 -30.44 14.23 31.95
C ALA A 415 -31.26 14.17 33.25
#